data_AF-A0A1T5K1G0-F1
#
_entry.id   AF-A0A1T5K1G0-F1
#
_cell.length_a   1.000
_cell.length_b   1.000
_cell.length_c   1.000
_cell.angle_alpha   90.00
_cell.angle_beta   90.00
_cell.angle_gamma   90.00
#
_symmetry.space_group_name_H-M   'P 1'
#
loop_
_entity.id
_entity.type
_entity.pdbx_description
1 polymer ?
#
loop_
_entity_poly.entity_id
_entity_poly.type
_entity_poly.pdbx_seq_one_letter_code
_entity_poly.pdbx_strand_id
1 'polypeptide(L)'
;MNSIEPPGQGTAPNGRPTSRPYAEERLIPPHSVEAEQAILGGLLLSQDAWEDVGGLAETDFYRRDHRHIFRAISELAAHGKPFDAVTLGDWFSSQAGATQERVSLEYLIDLAANTPSAANVSAYAEIVLEKSRLRRLVDIGTDILNAALSPEGRESSVLLSEASALLDGARRTEQAPTGLRDVPLTAFMDSPPSTVGYAVHPVVPRGVVTLWGGHGGAGKSISTLQLLAHGACGQPWQGLTPDGAIRSIYLSLEDPGDLVRYRLRRVCESYGLDERRVETGVRVFDCPDGRAALMSEVSSFGIRSMVETQLLAQVRELCEGADLIVVDNASDAYGGNENDRQSVRTFMTALSRIAREHNAGLVLLAHIDKSAARNGANGNTYSGSTAWHNSARSRMAIVAGKDPGTVELHHEKNNLGKCADPVHLKWNTHGVLVPLTPMDRAERDQANDDGALALAVLNAAAERSLWVNTATTGAHPGHKAVQHLAEYESAFGQDKWRGARRFHAALDALHQAGRISKQPMRTKHRGQVEVWLTASPSAAVNGAVNAAVNADDTGNAPPYRASEGGSYMGGGERSTARSTPRSTQGGGEEA
;
A
#
# COMPACT_ATOMS: atom_id res chain seq x y z
N MET A 1 14.73 79.77 40.67
CA MET A 1 14.62 78.91 39.48
C MET A 1 15.71 77.87 39.62
N ASN A 2 15.38 76.62 39.95
CA ASN A 2 16.37 75.57 40.15
C ASN A 2 16.20 74.46 39.10
N SER A 3 17.32 74.19 38.43
CA SER A 3 17.91 72.90 38.05
C SER A 3 17.05 71.69 37.68
N ILE A 4 17.57 70.97 36.68
CA ILE A 4 17.03 69.76 36.05
C ILE A 4 17.43 68.50 36.83
N GLU A 5 16.55 67.50 36.86
CA GLU A 5 16.89 66.08 37.08
C GLU A 5 16.26 65.18 35.98
N PRO A 6 16.83 63.98 35.71
CA PRO A 6 16.48 63.16 34.55
C PRO A 6 15.26 62.24 34.76
N PRO A 7 14.64 61.71 33.68
CA PRO A 7 13.50 60.80 33.79
C PRO A 7 13.90 59.43 34.38
N GLY A 8 13.23 59.04 35.46
CA GLY A 8 13.41 57.74 36.12
C GLY A 8 12.89 56.55 35.30
N GLN A 9 13.48 55.38 35.53
CA GLN A 9 13.11 54.13 34.87
C GLN A 9 11.72 53.65 35.30
N GLY A 10 10.83 53.36 34.34
CA GLY A 10 9.51 52.81 34.62
C GLY A 10 9.59 51.36 35.11
N THR A 11 9.29 51.13 36.38
CA THR A 11 9.17 49.79 36.95
C THR A 11 7.90 49.10 36.48
N ALA A 12 8.03 47.93 35.84
CA ALA A 12 6.88 47.13 35.45
C ALA A 12 6.08 46.68 36.69
N PRO A 13 4.74 46.66 36.64
CA PRO A 13 3.91 46.21 37.76
C PRO A 13 4.20 44.72 38.03
N ASN A 14 4.70 44.42 39.23
CA ASN A 14 5.20 43.10 39.60
C ASN A 14 4.04 42.13 39.97
N GLY A 15 3.10 41.99 39.04
CA GLY A 15 1.94 41.13 39.13
C GLY A 15 2.32 39.66 39.01
N ARG A 16 2.85 39.08 40.11
CA ARG A 16 2.94 37.63 40.25
C ARG A 16 1.54 37.04 39.97
N PRO A 17 1.39 36.05 39.07
CA PRO A 17 0.12 35.36 38.95
C PRO A 17 -0.18 34.74 40.31
N THR A 18 -1.31 35.10 40.90
CA THR A 18 -1.76 34.49 42.15
C THR A 18 -2.06 33.04 41.88
N SER A 19 -1.16 32.16 42.31
CA SER A 19 -1.38 30.72 42.34
C SER A 19 -2.61 30.45 43.21
N ARG A 20 -3.78 30.36 42.57
CA ARG A 20 -4.92 29.69 43.19
C ARG A 20 -4.43 28.29 43.57
N PRO A 21 -4.40 27.91 44.85
CA PRO A 21 -4.26 26.51 45.16
C PRO A 21 -5.43 25.80 44.48
N TYR A 22 -5.14 24.73 43.75
CA TYR A 22 -6.16 23.71 43.50
C TYR A 22 -6.48 23.12 44.87
N ALA A 23 -7.51 23.67 45.52
CA ALA A 23 -8.04 23.12 46.75
C ALA A 23 -8.59 21.72 46.46
N GLU A 24 -8.60 20.87 47.48
CA GLU A 24 -9.14 19.51 47.40
C GLU A 24 -10.67 19.50 47.40
N GLU A 25 -11.28 20.34 46.55
CA GLU A 25 -12.65 20.13 46.09
C GLU A 25 -12.68 18.76 45.41
N ARG A 26 -13.30 17.78 46.07
CA ARG A 26 -13.51 16.45 45.51
C ARG A 26 -14.23 16.63 44.18
N LEU A 27 -13.52 16.37 43.08
CA LEU A 27 -14.07 16.31 41.73
C LEU A 27 -15.11 15.17 41.68
N ILE A 28 -16.37 15.50 41.96
CA ILE A 28 -17.47 14.54 41.89
C ILE A 28 -17.71 14.27 40.39
N PRO A 29 -17.52 13.03 39.89
CA PRO A 29 -17.63 12.75 38.46
C PRO A 29 -19.02 13.10 37.93
N PRO A 30 -19.16 13.64 36.70
CA PRO A 30 -20.45 14.03 36.14
C PRO A 30 -21.52 12.92 36.19
N HIS A 31 -22.68 13.22 36.78
CA HIS A 31 -23.78 12.26 36.96
C HIS A 31 -25.14 12.98 37.04
N SER A 32 -26.22 12.20 37.09
CA SER A 32 -27.54 12.60 37.57
C SER A 32 -28.22 11.34 38.11
N VAL A 33 -28.37 11.26 39.43
CA VAL A 33 -29.02 10.11 40.08
C VAL A 33 -30.50 10.08 39.70
N GLU A 34 -31.09 11.25 39.46
CA GLU A 34 -32.50 11.48 39.16
C GLU A 34 -32.87 10.87 37.79
N ALA A 35 -32.03 11.10 36.76
CA ALA A 35 -32.21 10.50 35.44
C ALA A 35 -32.00 8.98 35.49
N GLU A 36 -30.99 8.50 36.24
CA GLU A 36 -30.78 7.06 36.44
C GLU A 36 -31.98 6.38 37.13
N GLN A 37 -32.55 7.01 38.16
CA GLN A 37 -33.74 6.53 38.86
C GLN A 37 -34.97 6.51 37.95
N ALA A 38 -35.16 7.54 37.12
CA ALA A 38 -36.28 7.62 36.18
C ALA A 38 -36.20 6.56 35.06
N ILE A 39 -35.01 6.24 34.56
CA ILE A 39 -34.81 5.12 33.60
C ILE A 39 -35.17 3.81 34.28
N LEU A 40 -34.55 3.52 35.43
CA LEU A 40 -34.75 2.23 36.10
C LEU A 40 -36.21 2.03 36.50
N GLY A 41 -36.82 2.99 37.20
CA GLY A 41 -38.23 2.93 37.58
C GLY A 41 -39.18 2.89 36.37
N GLY A 42 -38.82 3.56 35.26
CA GLY A 42 -39.58 3.47 34.00
C GLY A 42 -39.59 2.06 33.42
N LEU A 43 -38.45 1.36 33.44
CA LEU A 43 -38.33 -0.05 33.07
C LEU A 43 -39.07 -0.99 34.04
N LEU A 44 -39.11 -0.69 35.35
CA LEU A 44 -39.91 -1.46 36.30
C LEU A 44 -41.43 -1.33 36.07
N LEU A 45 -41.86 -0.24 35.43
CA LEU A 45 -43.27 0.07 35.15
C LEU A 45 -43.74 -0.36 33.76
N SER A 46 -42.86 -0.38 32.76
CA SER A 46 -43.18 -0.77 31.39
C SER A 46 -42.06 -1.57 30.73
N GLN A 47 -42.39 -2.74 30.18
CA GLN A 47 -41.44 -3.57 29.44
C GLN A 47 -41.14 -2.98 28.06
N ASP A 48 -42.11 -2.33 27.43
CA ASP A 48 -41.98 -1.71 26.09
C ASP A 48 -40.89 -0.62 26.09
N ALA A 49 -40.72 0.08 27.22
CA ALA A 49 -39.70 1.11 27.40
C ALA A 49 -38.25 0.59 27.34
N TRP A 50 -38.03 -0.73 27.30
CA TRP A 50 -36.71 -1.33 27.06
C TRP A 50 -36.17 -1.01 25.66
N GLU A 51 -37.03 -0.90 24.64
CA GLU A 51 -36.61 -0.51 23.29
C GLU A 51 -36.17 0.97 23.25
N ASP A 52 -36.87 1.85 24.00
CA ASP A 52 -36.57 3.28 24.12
C ASP A 52 -35.25 3.61 24.86
N VAL A 53 -34.66 2.66 25.59
CA VAL A 53 -33.36 2.79 26.30
C VAL A 53 -32.17 2.32 25.44
N GLY A 54 -32.44 1.82 24.23
CA GLY A 54 -31.47 1.15 23.36
C GLY A 54 -30.15 1.90 23.17
N GLY A 55 -29.07 1.37 23.75
CA GLY A 55 -27.71 1.90 23.59
C GLY A 55 -26.95 2.17 24.90
N LEU A 56 -27.63 2.22 26.05
CA LEU A 56 -26.97 2.26 27.36
C LEU A 56 -26.34 0.90 27.73
N ALA A 57 -25.20 0.96 28.41
CA ALA A 57 -24.59 -0.16 29.12
C ALA A 57 -24.63 0.05 30.64
N GLU A 58 -24.42 -1.02 31.42
CA GLU A 58 -24.35 -0.95 32.88
C GLU A 58 -23.30 0.05 33.39
N THR A 59 -22.23 0.30 32.62
CA THR A 59 -21.17 1.26 32.94
C THR A 59 -21.60 2.73 32.86
N ASP A 60 -22.69 3.04 32.15
CA ASP A 60 -23.16 4.41 31.94
C ASP A 60 -23.92 4.97 33.14
N PHE A 61 -24.34 4.12 34.07
CA PHE A 61 -24.87 4.51 35.37
C PHE A 61 -23.71 4.87 36.32
N TYR A 62 -23.82 5.97 37.06
CA TYR A 62 -22.85 6.39 38.05
C TYR A 62 -22.93 5.54 39.32
N ARG A 63 -24.14 5.29 39.85
CA ARG A 63 -24.32 4.48 41.06
C ARG A 63 -24.10 3.00 40.79
N ARG A 64 -23.29 2.34 41.61
CA ARG A 64 -23.00 0.90 41.51
C ARG A 64 -24.25 0.04 41.56
N ASP A 65 -25.16 0.35 42.49
CA ASP A 65 -26.46 -0.33 42.64
C ASP A 65 -27.27 -0.26 41.33
N HIS A 66 -27.27 0.90 40.67
CA HIS A 66 -27.97 1.11 39.40
C HIS A 66 -27.36 0.30 38.26
N ARG A 67 -26.02 0.13 38.22
CA ARG A 67 -25.36 -0.78 37.26
C ARG A 67 -25.89 -2.20 37.42
N HIS A 68 -25.99 -2.67 38.67
CA HIS A 68 -26.46 -4.03 38.98
C HIS A 68 -27.94 -4.22 38.63
N ILE A 69 -28.79 -3.22 38.88
CA ILE A 69 -30.21 -3.26 38.48
C ILE A 69 -30.34 -3.26 36.96
N PHE A 70 -29.65 -2.36 36.25
CA PHE A 70 -29.68 -2.30 34.79
C PHE A 70 -29.17 -3.60 34.15
N ARG A 71 -28.11 -4.19 34.70
CA ARG A 71 -27.59 -5.50 34.28
C ARG A 71 -28.63 -6.62 34.50
N ALA A 72 -29.28 -6.66 35.67
CA ALA A 72 -30.31 -7.66 35.96
C ALA A 72 -31.52 -7.54 35.02
N ILE A 73 -31.95 -6.31 34.71
CA ILE A 73 -32.95 -6.03 33.67
C ILE A 73 -32.47 -6.54 32.30
N SER A 74 -31.23 -6.22 31.91
CA SER A 74 -30.63 -6.66 30.64
C SER A 74 -30.60 -8.19 30.51
N GLU A 75 -30.20 -8.90 31.57
CA GLU A 75 -30.16 -10.36 31.60
C GLU A 75 -31.57 -10.97 31.54
N LEU A 76 -32.58 -10.37 32.19
CA LEU A 76 -33.97 -10.84 32.12
C LEU A 76 -34.60 -10.59 30.75
N ALA A 77 -34.45 -9.38 30.21
CA ALA A 77 -34.95 -8.99 28.89
C ALA A 77 -34.35 -9.86 27.77
N ALA A 78 -33.05 -10.15 27.82
CA ALA A 78 -32.38 -11.04 26.87
C ALA A 78 -32.90 -12.50 26.89
N HIS A 79 -33.57 -12.91 27.98
CA HIS A 79 -34.23 -14.21 28.10
C HIS A 79 -35.77 -14.14 27.90
N GLY A 80 -36.31 -13.00 27.48
CA GLY A 80 -37.75 -12.79 27.30
C GLY A 80 -38.56 -12.88 28.61
N LYS A 81 -37.95 -12.53 29.74
CA LYS A 81 -38.58 -12.54 31.06
C LYS A 81 -39.04 -11.13 31.47
N PRO A 82 -40.11 -11.00 32.28
CA PRO A 82 -40.44 -9.75 32.92
C PRO A 82 -39.31 -9.30 33.85
N PHE A 83 -39.23 -7.99 34.12
CA PHE A 83 -38.18 -7.35 34.92
C PHE A 83 -38.75 -6.27 35.85
N ASP A 84 -39.97 -6.50 36.37
CA ASP A 84 -40.57 -5.72 37.43
C ASP A 84 -39.82 -5.87 38.77
N ALA A 85 -40.19 -5.06 39.77
CA ALA A 85 -39.56 -5.03 41.08
C ALA A 85 -39.56 -6.39 41.82
N VAL A 86 -40.61 -7.22 41.66
CA VAL A 86 -40.69 -8.54 42.29
C VAL A 86 -39.80 -9.54 41.56
N THR A 87 -39.89 -9.60 40.22
CA THR A 87 -39.06 -10.52 39.42
C THR A 87 -37.56 -10.21 39.58
N LEU A 88 -37.17 -8.94 39.71
CA LEU A 88 -35.80 -8.56 40.07
C LEU A 88 -35.44 -8.92 41.51
N GLY A 89 -36.35 -8.76 42.47
CA GLY A 89 -36.14 -9.18 43.85
C GLY A 89 -35.84 -10.69 43.98
N ASP A 90 -36.57 -11.51 43.24
CA ASP A 90 -36.31 -12.96 43.12
C ASP A 90 -34.99 -13.25 42.40
N TRP A 91 -34.67 -12.50 41.33
CA TRP A 91 -33.39 -12.63 40.63
C TRP A 91 -32.20 -12.36 41.58
N PHE A 92 -32.19 -11.22 42.28
CA PHE A 92 -31.16 -10.89 43.27
C PHE A 92 -31.10 -11.89 44.42
N SER A 93 -32.26 -12.41 44.86
CA SER A 93 -32.33 -13.44 45.91
C SER A 93 -31.70 -14.76 45.46
N SER A 94 -31.87 -15.16 44.19
CA SER A 94 -31.22 -16.35 43.62
C SER A 94 -29.70 -16.18 43.41
N GLN A 95 -29.24 -14.94 43.18
CA GLN A 95 -27.81 -14.58 43.06
C GLN A 95 -27.09 -14.39 44.40
N ALA A 96 -27.80 -14.41 45.54
CA ALA A 96 -27.28 -14.01 46.85
C ALA A 96 -26.11 -14.86 47.41
N GLY A 97 -25.76 -15.98 46.78
CA GLY A 97 -24.56 -16.77 47.07
C GLY A 97 -23.31 -16.35 46.28
N ALA A 98 -23.46 -15.56 45.22
CA ALA A 98 -22.40 -15.18 44.28
C ALA A 98 -22.01 -13.69 44.34
N THR A 99 -22.84 -12.82 44.93
CA THR A 99 -22.59 -11.37 45.01
C THR A 99 -22.79 -10.86 46.43
N GLN A 100 -21.83 -10.11 46.98
CA GLN A 100 -21.91 -9.57 48.35
C GLN A 100 -22.82 -8.33 48.50
N GLU A 101 -23.23 -7.72 47.39
CA GLU A 101 -23.97 -6.45 47.39
C GLU A 101 -25.47 -6.69 47.19
N ARG A 102 -26.27 -6.13 48.10
CA ARG A 102 -27.72 -6.34 48.17
C ARG A 102 -28.46 -5.08 47.70
N VAL A 103 -29.01 -5.14 46.50
CA VAL A 103 -30.15 -4.28 46.15
C VAL A 103 -31.35 -4.78 46.97
N SER A 104 -32.01 -3.90 47.73
CA SER A 104 -33.21 -4.28 48.47
C SER A 104 -34.45 -4.22 47.58
N LEU A 105 -35.40 -5.14 47.83
CA LEU A 105 -36.73 -5.11 47.20
C LEU A 105 -37.46 -3.79 47.50
N GLU A 106 -37.24 -3.24 48.71
CA GLU A 106 -37.73 -1.92 49.12
C GLU A 106 -37.27 -0.82 48.16
N TYR A 107 -35.98 -0.79 47.78
CA TYR A 107 -35.45 0.20 46.85
C TYR A 107 -35.99 0.01 45.41
N LEU A 108 -36.24 -1.23 44.98
CA LEU A 108 -36.89 -1.50 43.70
C LEU A 108 -38.35 -1.02 43.68
N ILE A 109 -39.08 -1.19 44.79
CA ILE A 109 -40.43 -0.65 44.96
C ILE A 109 -40.40 0.89 44.96
N ASP A 110 -39.44 1.51 45.67
CA ASP A 110 -39.27 2.97 45.70
C ASP A 110 -38.95 3.54 44.31
N LEU A 111 -38.09 2.87 43.51
CA LEU A 111 -37.80 3.28 42.13
C LEU A 111 -39.06 3.31 41.24
N ALA A 112 -39.88 2.26 41.32
CA ALA A 112 -41.14 2.19 40.58
C ALA A 112 -42.16 3.23 41.10
N ALA A 113 -42.31 3.37 42.41
CA ALA A 113 -43.30 4.26 43.02
C ALA A 113 -42.99 5.76 42.84
N ASN A 114 -41.71 6.14 42.77
CA ASN A 114 -41.29 7.53 42.58
C ASN A 114 -41.14 7.94 41.10
N THR A 115 -41.37 7.04 40.14
CA THR A 115 -41.29 7.35 38.70
C THR A 115 -42.69 7.62 38.12
N PRO A 116 -43.04 8.87 37.74
CA PRO A 116 -44.42 9.21 37.37
C PRO A 116 -44.89 8.64 36.02
N SER A 117 -43.97 8.31 35.11
CA SER A 117 -44.28 7.76 33.79
C SER A 117 -43.03 7.19 33.11
N ALA A 118 -43.19 6.09 32.35
CA ALA A 118 -42.16 5.56 31.47
C ALA A 118 -42.01 6.34 30.14
N ALA A 119 -42.94 7.24 29.79
CA ALA A 119 -43.02 7.85 28.46
C ALA A 119 -41.87 8.80 28.08
N ASN A 120 -41.01 9.19 29.03
CA ASN A 120 -39.87 10.09 28.82
C ASN A 120 -38.50 9.38 29.01
N VAL A 121 -38.49 8.05 29.11
CA VAL A 121 -37.29 7.28 29.49
C VAL A 121 -36.11 7.48 28.52
N SER A 122 -36.37 7.61 27.22
CA SER A 122 -35.35 7.94 26.20
C SER A 122 -34.63 9.26 26.47
N ALA A 123 -35.36 10.32 26.84
CA ALA A 123 -34.77 11.62 27.19
C ALA A 123 -33.91 11.57 28.47
N TYR A 124 -34.26 10.70 29.43
CA TYR A 124 -33.39 10.44 30.59
C TYR A 124 -32.17 9.59 30.21
N ALA A 125 -32.31 8.64 29.27
CA ALA A 125 -31.19 7.85 28.76
C ALA A 125 -30.14 8.71 28.04
N GLU A 126 -30.55 9.71 27.25
CA GLU A 126 -29.65 10.70 26.66
C GLU A 126 -28.85 11.47 27.73
N ILE A 127 -29.52 11.89 28.82
CA ILE A 127 -28.87 12.58 29.95
C ILE A 127 -27.82 11.67 30.61
N VAL A 128 -28.16 10.41 30.91
CA VAL A 128 -27.22 9.46 31.55
C VAL A 128 -26.04 9.13 30.64
N LEU A 129 -26.28 8.92 29.34
CA LEU A 129 -25.23 8.70 28.34
C LEU A 129 -24.27 9.89 28.26
N GLU A 130 -24.80 11.12 28.23
CA GLU A 130 -23.97 12.33 28.20
C GLU A 130 -23.15 12.51 29.48
N LYS A 131 -23.72 12.20 30.66
CA LYS A 131 -22.94 12.15 31.90
C LYS A 131 -21.87 11.06 31.85
N SER A 132 -22.12 9.91 31.24
CA SER A 132 -21.12 8.85 31.06
C SER A 132 -19.95 9.29 30.18
N ARG A 133 -20.23 9.94 29.03
CA ARG A 133 -19.19 10.55 28.16
C ARG A 133 -18.32 11.53 28.95
N LEU A 134 -18.95 12.44 29.70
CA LEU A 134 -18.26 13.43 30.51
C LEU A 134 -17.40 12.80 31.62
N ARG A 135 -17.82 11.69 32.24
CA ARG A 135 -16.95 10.92 33.16
C ARG A 135 -15.76 10.31 32.43
N ARG A 136 -15.99 9.63 31.30
CA ARG A 136 -14.91 9.02 30.50
C ARG A 136 -13.87 10.05 30.05
N LEU A 137 -14.27 11.29 29.77
CA LEU A 137 -13.36 12.40 29.49
C LEU A 137 -12.56 12.86 30.72
N VAL A 138 -13.15 12.83 31.92
CA VAL A 138 -12.41 13.07 33.18
C VAL A 138 -11.43 11.94 33.46
N ASP A 139 -11.81 10.68 33.22
CA ASP A 139 -10.94 9.51 33.37
C ASP A 139 -9.74 9.62 32.41
N ILE A 140 -9.98 9.84 31.11
CA ILE A 140 -8.93 10.05 30.08
C ILE A 140 -8.04 11.25 30.42
N GLY A 141 -8.62 12.37 30.89
CA GLY A 141 -7.84 13.53 31.33
C GLY A 141 -6.95 13.23 32.53
N THR A 142 -7.40 12.36 33.43
CA THR A 142 -6.64 11.88 34.59
C THR A 142 -5.51 10.95 34.18
N ASP A 143 -5.74 10.03 33.23
CA ASP A 143 -4.70 9.15 32.68
C ASP A 143 -3.61 9.94 31.94
N ILE A 144 -3.99 10.93 31.12
CA ILE A 144 -3.05 11.82 30.43
C ILE A 144 -2.24 12.65 31.43
N LEU A 145 -2.88 13.16 32.49
CA LEU A 145 -2.20 13.90 33.57
C LEU A 145 -1.19 13.00 34.31
N ASN A 146 -1.60 11.78 34.67
CA ASN A 146 -0.74 10.81 35.34
C ASN A 146 0.48 10.43 34.47
N ALA A 147 0.26 10.17 33.18
CA ALA A 147 1.33 9.84 32.24
C ALA A 147 2.31 11.00 32.00
N ALA A 148 1.83 12.26 32.03
CA ALA A 148 2.67 13.45 31.94
C ALA A 148 3.47 13.73 33.23
N LEU A 149 2.89 13.47 34.41
CA LEU A 149 3.56 13.62 35.70
C LEU A 149 4.52 12.47 36.03
N SER A 150 4.25 11.27 35.52
CA SER A 150 5.05 10.04 35.70
C SER A 150 5.33 9.38 34.35
N PRO A 151 6.29 9.91 33.56
CA PRO A 151 6.57 9.43 32.21
C PRO A 151 7.28 8.06 32.17
N GLU A 152 7.87 7.59 33.28
CA GLU A 152 8.56 6.29 33.39
C GLU A 152 9.67 6.03 32.35
N GLY A 153 10.27 7.11 31.82
CA GLY A 153 11.30 7.05 30.79
C GLY A 153 10.79 7.02 29.34
N ARG A 154 9.47 7.11 29.12
CA ARG A 154 8.87 7.36 27.80
C ARG A 154 9.22 8.77 27.31
N GLU A 155 9.45 8.92 26.01
CA GLU A 155 9.60 10.24 25.38
C GLU A 155 8.26 10.98 25.30
N SER A 156 8.30 12.32 25.30
CA SER A 156 7.11 13.17 25.10
C SER A 156 6.41 12.94 23.76
N SER A 157 7.16 12.54 22.72
CA SER A 157 6.67 12.11 21.42
C SER A 157 5.69 10.93 21.53
N VAL A 158 6.01 9.94 22.37
CA VAL A 158 5.19 8.75 22.63
C VAL A 158 3.98 9.12 23.49
N LEU A 159 4.17 9.91 24.55
CA LEU A 159 3.09 10.33 25.46
C LEU A 159 2.02 11.17 24.73
N LEU A 160 2.41 12.02 23.78
CA LEU A 160 1.47 12.77 22.93
C LEU A 160 0.67 11.84 21.98
N SER A 161 1.30 10.77 21.48
CA SER A 161 0.64 9.75 20.65
C SER A 161 -0.36 8.93 21.48
N GLU A 162 0.04 8.51 22.69
CA GLU A 162 -0.83 7.82 23.65
C GLU A 162 -2.06 8.68 24.02
N ALA A 163 -1.84 9.96 24.36
CA ALA A 163 -2.92 10.90 24.66
C ALA A 163 -3.88 11.12 23.47
N SER A 164 -3.34 11.26 22.25
CA SER A 164 -4.17 11.39 21.03
C SER A 164 -5.00 10.12 20.79
N ALA A 165 -4.42 8.93 20.98
CA ALA A 165 -5.12 7.67 20.79
C ALA A 165 -6.25 7.44 21.82
N LEU A 166 -6.08 7.89 23.07
CA LEU A 166 -7.15 7.86 24.08
C LEU A 166 -8.32 8.78 23.69
N LEU A 167 -8.02 10.00 23.26
CA LEU A 167 -9.03 10.97 22.82
C LEU A 167 -9.78 10.51 21.57
N ASP A 168 -9.09 9.95 20.58
CA ASP A 168 -9.73 9.36 19.40
C ASP A 168 -10.50 8.07 19.71
N GLY A 169 -10.10 7.32 20.75
CA GLY A 169 -10.86 6.19 21.30
C GLY A 169 -12.23 6.62 21.85
N ALA A 170 -12.28 7.76 22.56
CA ALA A 170 -13.54 8.36 22.98
C ALA A 170 -14.41 8.76 21.77
N ARG A 171 -13.86 9.55 20.84
CA ARG A 171 -14.56 10.01 19.62
C ARG A 171 -15.09 8.86 18.76
N ARG A 172 -14.39 7.72 18.70
CA ARG A 172 -14.84 6.51 18.00
C ARG A 172 -16.03 5.83 18.66
N THR A 173 -16.21 5.98 19.98
CA THR A 173 -17.43 5.52 20.68
C THR A 173 -18.65 6.35 20.25
N GLU A 174 -18.46 7.62 19.92
CA GLU A 174 -19.52 8.54 19.51
C GLU A 174 -19.86 8.47 18.01
N GLN A 175 -18.89 8.10 17.17
CA GLN A 175 -19.00 8.23 15.71
C GLN A 175 -19.10 6.91 14.92
N ALA A 176 -19.18 5.76 15.58
CA ALA A 176 -19.52 4.51 14.91
C ALA A 176 -21.01 4.55 14.49
N PRO A 177 -21.36 4.46 13.19
CA PRO A 177 -22.75 4.38 12.76
C PRO A 177 -23.29 2.97 13.10
N THR A 178 -23.84 2.81 14.29
CA THR A 178 -24.36 1.55 14.83
C THR A 178 -25.68 1.10 14.20
N GLY A 179 -26.44 2.03 13.62
CA GLY A 179 -27.69 1.73 12.93
C GLY A 179 -27.49 1.01 11.59
N LEU A 180 -28.17 -0.13 11.42
CA LEU A 180 -28.50 -0.64 10.09
C LEU A 180 -29.28 0.45 9.33
N ARG A 181 -28.90 0.69 8.07
CA ARG A 181 -29.64 1.61 7.20
C ARG A 181 -30.59 0.80 6.34
N ASP A 182 -31.88 1.06 6.46
CA ASP A 182 -32.83 0.59 5.46
C ASP A 182 -32.54 1.25 4.10
N VAL A 183 -32.77 0.50 3.03
CA VAL A 183 -32.55 0.93 1.64
C VAL A 183 -33.86 0.69 0.90
N PRO A 184 -34.75 1.70 0.80
CA PRO A 184 -36.10 1.50 0.33
C PRO A 184 -36.11 1.05 -1.14
N LEU A 185 -36.71 -0.11 -1.40
CA LEU A 185 -36.86 -0.68 -2.74
C LEU A 185 -38.08 -0.10 -3.50
N THR A 186 -38.67 1.00 -3.03
CA THR A 186 -39.75 1.70 -3.74
C THR A 186 -39.26 2.21 -5.09
N ALA A 187 -39.98 1.89 -6.17
CA ALA A 187 -39.65 2.28 -7.54
C ALA A 187 -38.24 1.85 -8.02
N PHE A 188 -37.68 0.74 -7.50
CA PHE A 188 -36.34 0.27 -7.87
C PHE A 188 -36.21 -0.20 -9.34
N MET A 189 -37.34 -0.50 -10.00
CA MET A 189 -37.42 -0.87 -11.43
C MET A 189 -37.64 0.34 -12.34
N ASP A 190 -38.29 1.39 -11.82
CA ASP A 190 -38.65 2.61 -12.57
C ASP A 190 -37.55 3.68 -12.46
N SER A 191 -36.80 3.65 -11.37
CA SER A 191 -35.55 4.39 -11.22
C SER A 191 -34.48 3.76 -12.12
N PRO A 192 -33.72 4.54 -12.93
CA PRO A 192 -32.57 3.97 -13.61
C PRO A 192 -31.60 3.41 -12.56
N PRO A 193 -31.11 2.16 -12.71
CA PRO A 193 -30.23 1.57 -11.71
C PRO A 193 -29.00 2.45 -11.55
N SER A 194 -28.58 2.70 -10.31
CA SER A 194 -27.38 3.48 -10.02
C SER A 194 -26.16 2.76 -10.59
N THR A 195 -25.80 3.09 -11.83
CA THR A 195 -24.69 2.47 -12.55
C THR A 195 -23.44 2.64 -11.72
N VAL A 196 -22.68 1.55 -11.55
CA VAL A 196 -21.40 1.59 -10.84
C VAL A 196 -20.52 2.64 -11.53
N GLY A 197 -20.31 3.76 -10.86
CA GLY A 197 -19.43 4.81 -11.35
C GLY A 197 -18.01 4.28 -11.38
N TYR A 198 -17.28 4.60 -12.44
CA TYR A 198 -15.86 4.33 -12.55
C TYR A 198 -15.11 5.66 -12.65
N ALA A 199 -13.91 5.74 -12.09
CA ALA A 199 -12.95 6.77 -12.47
C ALA A 199 -12.25 6.35 -13.77
N VAL A 200 -11.95 5.05 -13.88
CA VAL A 200 -11.47 4.40 -15.11
C VAL A 200 -12.17 3.07 -15.28
N HIS A 201 -13.00 2.93 -16.31
CA HIS A 201 -13.74 1.71 -16.61
C HIS A 201 -12.83 0.65 -17.29
N PRO A 202 -12.93 -0.64 -16.94
CA PRO A 202 -13.70 -1.25 -15.86
C PRO A 202 -12.86 -1.45 -14.57
N VAL A 203 -11.69 -0.82 -14.46
CA VAL A 203 -10.63 -1.21 -13.52
C VAL A 203 -10.62 -0.45 -12.19
N VAL A 204 -11.09 0.80 -12.15
CA VAL A 204 -11.13 1.63 -10.94
C VAL A 204 -12.56 2.14 -10.71
N PRO A 205 -13.39 1.40 -9.94
CA PRO A 205 -14.72 1.85 -9.55
C PRO A 205 -14.63 2.97 -8.49
N ARG A 206 -15.59 3.90 -8.50
CA ARG A 206 -15.74 4.96 -7.50
C ARG A 206 -16.25 4.39 -6.17
N GLY A 207 -15.91 5.00 -5.04
CA GLY A 207 -16.38 4.60 -3.70
C GLY A 207 -15.73 3.34 -3.09
N VAL A 208 -14.71 2.78 -3.74
CA VAL A 208 -14.05 1.53 -3.30
C VAL A 208 -12.54 1.57 -3.58
N VAL A 209 -11.77 0.78 -2.81
CA VAL A 209 -10.34 0.59 -3.06
C VAL A 209 -10.11 -0.44 -4.16
N THR A 210 -9.32 -0.03 -5.14
CA THR A 210 -8.64 -0.86 -6.14
C THR A 210 -7.22 -1.11 -5.66
N LEU A 211 -6.82 -2.37 -5.54
CA LEU A 211 -5.41 -2.71 -5.30
C LEU A 211 -4.66 -2.81 -6.63
N TRP A 212 -3.44 -2.28 -6.68
CA TRP A 212 -2.57 -2.30 -7.86
C TRP A 212 -1.21 -2.90 -7.47
N GLY A 213 -1.12 -4.22 -7.62
CA GLY A 213 -0.01 -5.02 -7.11
C GLY A 213 1.07 -5.28 -8.14
N GLY A 214 2.31 -5.45 -7.68
CA GLY A 214 3.43 -5.89 -8.51
C GLY A 214 4.69 -6.10 -7.68
N HIS A 215 5.69 -6.82 -8.20
CA HIS A 215 6.97 -6.94 -7.50
C HIS A 215 7.74 -5.60 -7.50
N GLY A 216 8.73 -5.44 -6.63
CA GLY A 216 9.61 -4.26 -6.63
C GLY A 216 10.28 -4.06 -8.00
N GLY A 217 10.12 -2.88 -8.61
CA GLY A 217 10.60 -2.59 -9.97
C GLY A 217 9.71 -3.10 -11.13
N ALA A 218 8.56 -3.72 -10.87
CA ALA A 218 7.68 -4.24 -11.94
C ALA A 218 6.99 -3.15 -12.80
N GLY A 219 7.04 -1.88 -12.39
CA GLY A 219 6.41 -0.76 -13.08
C GLY A 219 5.08 -0.28 -12.50
N LYS A 220 4.77 -0.61 -11.22
CA LYS A 220 3.58 -0.14 -10.49
C LYS A 220 3.31 1.36 -10.71
N SER A 221 4.20 2.20 -10.18
CA SER A 221 4.12 3.66 -10.16
C SER A 221 4.06 4.29 -11.56
N ILE A 222 4.86 3.81 -12.52
CA ILE A 222 4.80 4.33 -13.90
C ILE A 222 3.48 3.96 -14.60
N SER A 223 2.93 2.77 -14.35
CA SER A 223 1.64 2.36 -14.93
C SER A 223 0.45 3.16 -14.37
N THR A 224 0.49 3.56 -13.10
CA THR A 224 -0.51 4.49 -12.53
C THR A 224 -0.30 5.93 -12.99
N LEU A 225 0.94 6.42 -13.11
CA LEU A 225 1.19 7.77 -13.65
C LEU A 225 0.76 7.87 -15.13
N GLN A 226 0.90 6.80 -15.90
CA GLN A 226 0.31 6.66 -17.24
C GLN A 226 -1.21 6.77 -17.20
N LEU A 227 -1.86 6.07 -16.25
CA LEU A 227 -3.31 6.16 -16.06
C LEU A 227 -3.78 7.57 -15.69
N LEU A 228 -3.03 8.29 -14.84
CA LEU A 228 -3.37 9.67 -14.47
C LEU A 228 -3.19 10.66 -15.64
N ALA A 229 -2.11 10.55 -16.40
CA ALA A 229 -1.85 11.44 -17.53
C ALA A 229 -2.89 11.24 -18.66
N HIS A 230 -3.23 9.99 -18.98
CA HIS A 230 -4.32 9.67 -19.91
C HIS A 230 -5.69 10.13 -19.38
N GLY A 231 -5.95 9.92 -18.08
CA GLY A 231 -7.17 10.37 -17.39
C GLY A 231 -7.38 11.88 -17.44
N ALA A 232 -6.34 12.66 -17.12
CA ALA A 232 -6.36 14.12 -17.21
C ALA A 232 -6.57 14.62 -18.65
N CYS A 233 -6.04 13.89 -19.65
CA CYS A 233 -6.31 14.19 -21.06
C CYS A 233 -7.74 13.84 -21.50
N GLY A 234 -8.43 12.95 -20.79
CA GLY A 234 -9.70 12.34 -21.19
C GLY A 234 -9.55 11.28 -22.29
N GLN A 235 -8.41 10.58 -22.33
CA GLN A 235 -8.06 9.61 -23.36
C GLN A 235 -7.97 8.18 -22.77
N PRO A 236 -8.42 7.13 -23.49
CA PRO A 236 -8.25 5.77 -23.04
C PRO A 236 -6.77 5.34 -23.05
N TRP A 237 -6.38 4.48 -22.11
CA TRP A 237 -5.08 3.83 -22.05
C TRP A 237 -5.26 2.31 -22.16
N GLN A 238 -4.87 1.72 -23.29
CA GLN A 238 -4.93 0.27 -23.53
C GLN A 238 -6.31 -0.38 -23.30
N GLY A 239 -7.39 0.33 -23.67
CA GLY A 239 -8.78 -0.13 -23.45
C GLY A 239 -9.35 0.22 -22.08
N LEU A 240 -8.52 0.68 -21.14
CA LEU A 240 -8.96 1.26 -19.87
C LEU A 240 -9.40 2.71 -20.15
N THR A 241 -10.67 3.03 -19.88
CA THR A 241 -11.29 4.27 -20.37
C THR A 241 -11.65 5.19 -19.19
N PRO A 242 -11.11 6.42 -19.10
CA PRO A 242 -11.47 7.35 -18.04
C PRO A 242 -12.89 7.90 -18.23
N ASP A 243 -13.51 8.32 -17.12
CA ASP A 243 -14.83 8.94 -17.07
C ASP A 243 -14.77 10.42 -17.52
N GLY A 244 -14.55 10.61 -18.82
CA GLY A 244 -14.20 11.92 -19.37
C GLY A 244 -12.78 12.33 -18.98
N ALA A 245 -12.54 13.64 -18.84
CA ALA A 245 -11.28 14.16 -18.32
C ALA A 245 -11.34 14.25 -16.79
N ILE A 246 -10.60 13.38 -16.10
CA ILE A 246 -10.71 13.15 -14.65
C ILE A 246 -9.64 13.91 -13.86
N ARG A 247 -10.03 14.53 -12.74
CA ARG A 247 -9.08 15.19 -11.82
C ARG A 247 -8.44 14.17 -10.89
N SER A 248 -7.12 14.15 -10.88
CA SER A 248 -6.32 13.09 -10.28
C SER A 248 -5.40 13.60 -9.18
N ILE A 249 -5.24 12.83 -8.12
CA ILE A 249 -4.30 13.05 -7.03
C ILE A 249 -3.33 11.88 -6.94
N TYR A 250 -2.04 12.18 -6.77
CA TYR A 250 -0.98 11.22 -6.51
C TYR A 250 -0.30 11.55 -5.18
N LEU A 251 -0.46 10.70 -4.18
CA LEU A 251 0.29 10.75 -2.93
C LEU A 251 1.53 9.87 -3.07
N SER A 252 2.68 10.52 -3.12
CA SER A 252 3.99 9.88 -3.21
C SER A 252 4.62 9.79 -1.82
N LEU A 253 4.80 8.56 -1.35
CA LEU A 253 5.42 8.20 -0.07
C LEU A 253 6.76 7.45 -0.28
N GLU A 254 6.89 6.71 -1.40
CA GLU A 254 8.11 5.95 -1.76
C GLU A 254 9.14 6.79 -2.55
N ASP A 255 8.69 7.64 -3.48
CA ASP A 255 9.54 8.44 -4.38
C ASP A 255 9.35 9.96 -4.17
N PRO A 256 10.42 10.79 -4.26
CA PRO A 256 10.30 12.24 -4.15
C PRO A 256 9.59 12.87 -5.36
N GLY A 257 8.93 14.00 -5.15
CA GLY A 257 8.04 14.65 -6.12
C GLY A 257 8.71 15.01 -7.45
N ASP A 258 9.99 15.39 -7.46
CA ASP A 258 10.72 15.67 -8.70
C ASP A 258 10.95 14.42 -9.57
N LEU A 259 11.06 13.23 -8.96
CA LEU A 259 11.14 11.97 -9.69
C LEU A 259 9.77 11.58 -10.26
N VAL A 260 8.67 11.87 -9.55
CA VAL A 260 7.29 11.75 -10.07
C VAL A 260 7.07 12.70 -11.27
N ARG A 261 7.50 13.96 -11.16
CA ARG A 261 7.44 14.96 -12.26
C ARG A 261 8.26 14.52 -13.47
N TYR A 262 9.47 13.99 -13.26
CA TYR A 262 10.28 13.42 -14.33
C TYR A 262 9.57 12.26 -15.05
N ARG A 263 8.98 11.32 -14.29
CA ARG A 263 8.22 10.19 -14.85
C ARG A 263 6.99 10.67 -15.64
N LEU A 264 6.19 11.59 -15.10
CA LEU A 264 5.03 12.17 -15.80
C LEU A 264 5.44 12.85 -17.12
N ARG A 265 6.55 13.61 -17.12
CA ARG A 265 7.10 14.19 -18.35
C ARG A 265 7.43 13.11 -19.39
N ARG A 266 8.13 12.03 -18.99
CA ARG A 266 8.44 10.92 -19.92
C ARG A 266 7.20 10.23 -20.47
N VAL A 267 6.14 10.10 -19.66
CA VAL A 267 4.84 9.59 -20.09
C VAL A 267 4.24 10.49 -21.18
N CYS A 268 4.20 11.81 -20.97
CA CYS A 268 3.67 12.76 -21.95
C CYS A 268 4.49 12.74 -23.25
N GLU A 269 5.82 12.78 -23.15
CA GLU A 269 6.75 12.66 -24.29
C GLU A 269 6.57 11.34 -25.07
N SER A 270 6.29 10.22 -24.38
CA SER A 270 6.16 8.90 -25.01
C SER A 270 4.80 8.64 -25.65
N TYR A 271 3.73 9.29 -25.18
CA TYR A 271 2.35 9.08 -25.63
C TYR A 271 1.77 10.25 -26.44
N GLY A 272 2.44 11.40 -26.51
CA GLY A 272 1.95 12.59 -27.22
C GLY A 272 0.78 13.27 -26.51
N LEU A 273 0.79 13.26 -25.17
CA LEU A 273 -0.29 13.80 -24.34
C LEU A 273 -0.19 15.34 -24.20
N ASP A 274 -1.33 15.98 -23.98
CA ASP A 274 -1.42 17.43 -23.75
C ASP A 274 -0.87 17.78 -22.36
N GLU A 275 0.36 18.27 -22.31
CA GLU A 275 1.07 18.64 -21.07
C GLU A 275 0.25 19.59 -20.19
N ARG A 276 -0.56 20.49 -20.77
CA ARG A 276 -1.38 21.44 -19.99
C ARG A 276 -2.58 20.77 -19.33
N ARG A 277 -3.15 19.75 -19.97
CA ARG A 277 -4.18 18.91 -19.33
C ARG A 277 -3.60 18.09 -18.19
N VAL A 278 -2.40 17.54 -18.36
CA VAL A 278 -1.73 16.79 -17.29
C VAL A 278 -1.35 17.71 -16.12
N GLU A 279 -0.82 18.91 -16.40
CA GLU A 279 -0.48 19.94 -15.39
C GLU A 279 -1.70 20.41 -14.59
N THR A 280 -2.85 20.63 -15.24
CA THR A 280 -4.08 21.09 -14.57
C THR A 280 -4.91 19.95 -13.97
N GLY A 281 -4.78 18.73 -14.48
CA GLY A 281 -5.55 17.55 -14.09
C GLY A 281 -4.87 16.62 -13.09
N VAL A 282 -3.54 16.69 -12.90
CA VAL A 282 -2.80 15.80 -11.98
C VAL A 282 -2.09 16.60 -10.88
N ARG A 283 -2.58 16.49 -9.64
CA ARG A 283 -1.95 17.06 -8.44
C ARG A 283 -1.07 16.00 -7.78
N VAL A 284 0.23 16.28 -7.65
CA VAL A 284 1.18 15.41 -6.92
C VAL A 284 1.44 16.01 -5.54
N PHE A 285 1.36 15.18 -4.51
CA PHE A 285 1.80 15.50 -3.15
C PHE A 285 2.98 14.60 -2.78
N ASP A 286 4.04 15.23 -2.29
CA ASP A 286 5.25 14.60 -1.77
C ASP A 286 5.16 14.61 -0.24
N CYS A 287 5.52 13.50 0.42
CA CYS A 287 5.50 13.37 1.87
C CYS A 287 6.95 13.24 2.40
N PRO A 288 7.65 14.36 2.64
CA PRO A 288 9.08 14.34 2.94
C PRO A 288 9.43 13.56 4.21
N ASP A 289 10.52 12.78 4.13
CA ASP A 289 11.18 12.06 5.23
C ASP A 289 10.29 11.14 6.10
N GLY A 290 9.33 10.46 5.47
CA GLY A 290 9.12 9.02 5.66
C GLY A 290 8.81 8.51 7.07
N ARG A 291 7.96 9.20 7.85
CA ARG A 291 7.48 8.71 9.16
C ARG A 291 5.97 8.82 9.42
N ALA A 292 5.22 9.49 8.56
CA ALA A 292 3.78 9.64 8.69
C ALA A 292 3.04 8.61 7.81
N ALA A 293 2.76 7.43 8.35
CA ALA A 293 1.76 6.55 7.76
C ALA A 293 0.37 7.22 7.79
N LEU A 294 -0.56 6.82 6.92
CA LEU A 294 -1.95 7.30 6.95
C LEU A 294 -2.72 6.73 8.14
N MET A 295 -2.43 5.49 8.53
CA MET A 295 -2.90 4.90 9.78
C MET A 295 -1.77 4.13 10.46
N SER A 296 -1.72 4.20 11.78
CA SER A 296 -0.69 3.53 12.60
C SER A 296 -1.32 2.62 13.64
N GLU A 297 -0.67 1.51 13.97
CA GLU A 297 -1.05 0.62 15.07
C GLU A 297 -0.55 1.19 16.40
N VAL A 298 -1.47 1.58 17.28
CA VAL A 298 -1.14 1.96 18.67
C VAL A 298 -1.54 0.81 19.59
N SER A 299 -0.67 0.51 20.56
CA SER A 299 -0.90 -0.52 21.58
C SER A 299 -1.06 0.16 22.94
N SER A 300 -2.26 0.17 23.50
CA SER A 300 -2.55 0.75 24.82
C SER A 300 -3.27 -0.28 25.71
N PHE A 301 -2.84 -0.41 26.96
CA PHE A 301 -3.35 -1.41 27.93
C PHE A 301 -3.43 -2.85 27.37
N GLY A 302 -2.52 -3.23 26.48
CA GLY A 302 -2.49 -4.54 25.81
C GLY A 302 -3.42 -4.69 24.60
N ILE A 303 -4.28 -3.70 24.33
CA ILE A 303 -5.16 -3.64 23.16
C ILE A 303 -4.42 -2.92 22.03
N ARG A 304 -4.29 -3.59 20.88
CA ARG A 304 -3.80 -3.00 19.63
C ARG A 304 -4.97 -2.41 18.84
N SER A 305 -4.78 -1.23 18.25
CA SER A 305 -5.80 -0.55 17.43
C SER A 305 -5.17 0.36 16.37
N MET A 306 -5.73 0.32 15.15
CA MET A 306 -5.32 1.24 14.08
C MET A 306 -5.96 2.62 14.29
N VAL A 307 -5.17 3.65 14.58
CA VAL A 307 -5.61 5.06 14.65
C VAL A 307 -5.46 5.76 13.30
N GLU A 308 -6.28 6.79 13.06
CA GLU A 308 -6.09 7.67 11.89
C GLU A 308 -5.01 8.71 12.24
N THR A 309 -4.07 9.00 11.34
CA THR A 309 -3.04 10.03 11.61
C THR A 309 -3.46 11.39 11.07
N GLN A 310 -2.75 12.44 11.48
CA GLN A 310 -2.93 13.78 10.92
C GLN A 310 -2.73 13.82 9.40
N LEU A 311 -1.88 12.95 8.83
CA LEU A 311 -1.70 12.87 7.38
C LEU A 311 -2.97 12.35 6.68
N LEU A 312 -3.68 11.36 7.25
CA LEU A 312 -4.95 10.91 6.67
C LEU A 312 -6.04 11.98 6.79
N ALA A 313 -6.05 12.78 7.85
CA ALA A 313 -6.93 13.94 7.95
C ALA A 313 -6.63 14.98 6.85
N GLN A 314 -5.36 15.32 6.63
CA GLN A 314 -4.94 16.19 5.52
C GLN A 314 -5.29 15.59 4.16
N VAL A 315 -5.13 14.29 3.95
CA VAL A 315 -5.52 13.60 2.71
C VAL A 315 -7.03 13.67 2.48
N ARG A 316 -7.88 13.55 3.51
CA ARG A 316 -9.34 13.74 3.39
C ARG A 316 -9.69 15.12 2.82
N GLU A 317 -9.02 16.17 3.30
CA GLU A 317 -9.22 17.55 2.85
C GLU A 317 -8.65 17.79 1.45
N LEU A 318 -7.41 17.36 1.18
CA LEU A 318 -6.73 17.53 -0.10
C LEU A 318 -7.46 16.84 -1.27
N CYS A 319 -8.23 15.79 -0.99
CA CYS A 319 -9.00 15.02 -1.97
C CYS A 319 -10.29 15.69 -2.46
N GLU A 320 -10.64 16.90 -2.00
CA GLU A 320 -11.84 17.60 -2.45
C GLU A 320 -11.91 17.73 -3.98
N GLY A 321 -12.95 17.14 -4.56
CA GLY A 321 -13.22 17.16 -5.99
C GLY A 321 -12.31 16.27 -6.86
N ALA A 322 -11.50 15.40 -6.27
CA ALA A 322 -10.75 14.40 -7.05
C ALA A 322 -11.66 13.28 -7.56
N ASP A 323 -11.51 12.92 -8.83
CA ASP A 323 -12.14 11.74 -9.43
C ASP A 323 -11.32 10.46 -9.17
N LEU A 324 -9.99 10.60 -9.08
CA LEU A 324 -9.05 9.50 -8.93
C LEU A 324 -7.96 9.84 -7.91
N ILE A 325 -7.79 8.98 -6.91
CA ILE A 325 -6.80 9.12 -5.84
C ILE A 325 -5.84 7.93 -5.93
N VAL A 326 -4.53 8.19 -6.02
CA VAL A 326 -3.47 7.16 -5.99
C VAL A 326 -2.65 7.34 -4.72
N VAL A 327 -2.38 6.23 -4.03
CA VAL A 327 -1.46 6.17 -2.87
C VAL A 327 -0.32 5.22 -3.21
N ASP A 328 0.90 5.76 -3.28
CA ASP A 328 2.14 5.04 -3.60
C ASP A 328 3.14 5.10 -2.41
N ASN A 329 3.25 4.09 -1.55
CA ASN A 329 2.66 2.75 -1.60
C ASN A 329 1.96 2.35 -0.29
N ALA A 330 1.39 1.14 -0.25
CA ALA A 330 0.65 0.60 0.89
C ALA A 330 1.49 0.37 2.16
N SER A 331 2.75 -0.07 2.03
CA SER A 331 3.62 -0.36 3.17
C SER A 331 4.12 0.92 3.85
N ASP A 332 4.31 2.01 3.11
CA ASP A 332 4.57 3.34 3.70
C ASP A 332 3.28 4.00 4.23
N ALA A 333 2.13 3.74 3.59
CA ALA A 333 0.84 4.27 4.04
C ALA A 333 0.25 3.58 5.29
N TYR A 334 0.75 2.40 5.68
CA TYR A 334 0.18 1.55 6.74
C TYR A 334 1.22 1.20 7.81
N GLY A 335 1.24 1.97 8.90
CA GLY A 335 2.13 1.80 10.04
C GLY A 335 1.66 0.74 11.04
N GLY A 336 1.34 -0.47 10.57
CA GLY A 336 0.81 -1.55 11.40
C GLY A 336 1.28 -2.93 10.96
N ASN A 337 0.83 -4.00 11.64
CA ASN A 337 1.19 -5.36 11.23
C ASN A 337 0.41 -5.77 9.96
N GLU A 338 1.08 -5.95 8.81
CA GLU A 338 0.43 -6.36 7.54
C GLU A 338 -0.30 -7.71 7.65
N ASN A 339 0.08 -8.54 8.63
CA ASN A 339 -0.51 -9.87 8.88
C ASN A 339 -1.79 -9.81 9.71
N ASP A 340 -2.09 -8.71 10.39
CA ASP A 340 -3.32 -8.60 11.17
C ASP A 340 -4.52 -8.28 10.26
N ARG A 341 -5.51 -9.17 10.28
CA ARG A 341 -6.68 -9.09 9.39
C ARG A 341 -7.68 -8.01 9.80
N GLN A 342 -7.66 -7.54 11.05
CA GLN A 342 -8.56 -6.52 11.57
C GLN A 342 -7.97 -5.12 11.37
N SER A 343 -6.68 -4.94 11.63
CA SER A 343 -5.94 -3.71 11.33
C SER A 343 -5.98 -3.38 9.83
N VAL A 344 -5.66 -4.35 8.96
CA VAL A 344 -5.74 -4.17 7.49
C VAL A 344 -7.17 -3.87 7.02
N ARG A 345 -8.20 -4.51 7.58
CA ARG A 345 -9.60 -4.18 7.26
C ARG A 345 -9.98 -2.77 7.69
N THR A 346 -9.53 -2.33 8.85
CA THR A 346 -9.76 -0.97 9.36
C THR A 346 -9.18 0.07 8.40
N PHE A 347 -7.92 -0.12 8.00
CA PHE A 347 -7.24 0.74 7.02
C PHE A 347 -7.92 0.77 5.66
N MET A 348 -8.22 -0.39 5.07
CA MET A 348 -8.95 -0.50 3.79
C MET A 348 -10.36 0.12 3.87
N THR A 349 -10.99 0.10 5.04
CA THR A 349 -12.30 0.75 5.28
C THR A 349 -12.19 2.27 5.37
N ALA A 350 -11.12 2.80 5.99
CA ALA A 350 -10.84 4.23 6.03
C ALA A 350 -10.56 4.79 4.63
N LEU A 351 -9.71 4.14 3.83
CA LEU A 351 -9.50 4.51 2.42
C LEU A 351 -10.80 4.42 1.59
N SER A 352 -11.59 3.36 1.78
CA SER A 352 -12.91 3.23 1.13
C SER A 352 -13.90 4.31 1.58
N ARG A 353 -13.72 4.91 2.77
CA ARG A 353 -14.53 6.02 3.26
C ARG A 353 -14.18 7.31 2.52
N ILE A 354 -12.89 7.62 2.33
CA ILE A 354 -12.44 8.78 1.51
C ILE A 354 -12.96 8.66 0.07
N ALA A 355 -12.85 7.47 -0.52
CA ALA A 355 -13.37 7.19 -1.86
C ALA A 355 -14.88 7.44 -2.00
N ARG A 356 -15.65 7.21 -0.92
CA ARG A 356 -17.11 7.49 -0.89
C ARG A 356 -17.44 8.94 -0.59
N GLU A 357 -16.69 9.59 0.31
CA GLU A 357 -16.89 11.00 0.66
C GLU A 357 -16.71 11.93 -0.55
N HIS A 358 -15.77 11.60 -1.45
CA HIS A 358 -15.51 12.39 -2.67
C HIS A 358 -16.08 11.81 -3.97
N ASN A 359 -16.81 10.68 -3.91
CA ASN A 359 -17.22 9.89 -5.11
C ASN A 359 -16.03 9.59 -6.06
N ALA A 360 -14.87 9.30 -5.47
CA ALA A 360 -13.60 9.08 -6.17
C ALA A 360 -13.32 7.58 -6.35
N GLY A 361 -12.60 7.21 -7.41
CA GLY A 361 -11.89 5.95 -7.46
C GLY A 361 -10.59 6.03 -6.65
N LEU A 362 -10.28 5.02 -5.84
CA LEU A 362 -9.01 4.99 -5.09
C LEU A 362 -8.16 3.79 -5.52
N VAL A 363 -6.91 4.06 -5.88
CA VAL A 363 -5.88 3.07 -6.23
C VAL A 363 -4.81 3.04 -5.14
N LEU A 364 -4.62 1.87 -4.52
CA LEU A 364 -3.57 1.62 -3.54
C LEU A 364 -2.51 0.70 -4.16
N LEU A 365 -1.29 1.22 -4.31
CA LEU A 365 -0.16 0.47 -4.88
C LEU A 365 0.47 -0.42 -3.81
N ALA A 366 0.68 -1.71 -4.10
CA ALA A 366 1.12 -2.68 -3.09
C ALA A 366 2.10 -3.73 -3.65
N HIS A 367 2.79 -4.44 -2.77
CA HIS A 367 3.79 -5.43 -3.17
C HIS A 367 3.17 -6.82 -3.37
N ILE A 368 3.49 -7.42 -4.52
CA ILE A 368 3.19 -8.82 -4.88
C ILE A 368 4.43 -9.68 -4.65
N ASP A 369 4.18 -10.87 -4.12
CA ASP A 369 5.23 -11.81 -3.70
C ASP A 369 5.94 -12.46 -4.91
N LYS A 370 7.26 -12.57 -4.84
CA LYS A 370 8.13 -12.91 -5.98
C LYS A 370 8.00 -14.38 -6.41
N SER A 371 7.53 -15.24 -5.51
CA SER A 371 7.17 -16.62 -5.78
C SER A 371 5.84 -16.72 -6.54
N ALA A 372 4.82 -16.00 -6.08
CA ALA A 372 3.49 -16.01 -6.66
C ALA A 372 3.45 -15.36 -8.05
N ALA A 373 4.26 -14.32 -8.29
CA ALA A 373 4.46 -13.70 -9.59
C ALA A 373 5.00 -14.63 -10.70
N ARG A 374 5.56 -15.80 -10.35
CA ARG A 374 6.05 -16.80 -11.33
C ARG A 374 5.01 -17.84 -11.75
N ASN A 375 3.99 -18.08 -10.94
CA ASN A 375 3.10 -19.24 -11.11
C ASN A 375 1.74 -18.89 -11.73
N GLY A 376 1.38 -17.60 -11.80
CA GLY A 376 0.22 -17.09 -12.52
C GLY A 376 -1.14 -17.25 -11.83
N ALA A 377 -1.85 -16.13 -11.65
CA ALA A 377 -3.31 -15.94 -11.44
C ALA A 377 -4.08 -16.71 -10.34
N ASN A 378 -3.57 -17.80 -9.78
CA ASN A 378 -4.32 -18.74 -8.92
C ASN A 378 -3.99 -18.64 -7.42
N GLY A 379 -3.36 -17.55 -6.97
CA GLY A 379 -2.92 -17.38 -5.58
C GLY A 379 -3.40 -16.08 -4.93
N ASN A 380 -3.35 -16.02 -3.60
CA ASN A 380 -3.32 -14.75 -2.88
C ASN A 380 -1.92 -14.15 -3.02
N THR A 381 -1.70 -13.45 -4.14
CA THR A 381 -0.42 -12.92 -4.65
C THR A 381 0.25 -11.80 -3.83
N TYR A 382 -0.43 -11.14 -2.90
CA TYR A 382 0.05 -9.92 -2.23
C TYR A 382 0.71 -10.23 -0.88
N SER A 383 1.67 -9.39 -0.45
CA SER A 383 2.32 -9.47 0.87
C SER A 383 1.31 -9.41 2.03
N GLY A 384 1.65 -10.07 3.14
CA GLY A 384 0.93 -9.99 4.40
C GLY A 384 -0.41 -10.75 4.39
N SER A 385 -1.43 -10.17 5.01
CA SER A 385 -2.68 -10.87 5.27
C SER A 385 -3.61 -10.96 4.04
N THR A 386 -4.35 -12.07 3.96
CA THR A 386 -5.50 -12.23 3.06
C THR A 386 -6.58 -11.14 3.17
N ALA A 387 -6.52 -10.24 4.17
CA ALA A 387 -7.47 -9.15 4.30
C ALA A 387 -7.30 -8.08 3.20
N TRP A 388 -6.09 -7.85 2.68
CA TRP A 388 -5.83 -6.95 1.55
C TRP A 388 -6.68 -7.37 0.33
N HIS A 389 -6.47 -8.60 -0.14
CA HIS A 389 -7.21 -9.22 -1.26
C HIS A 389 -8.73 -9.19 -1.09
N ASN A 390 -9.21 -9.47 0.12
CA ASN A 390 -10.63 -9.61 0.39
C ASN A 390 -11.36 -8.26 0.50
N SER A 391 -10.70 -7.24 1.04
CA SER A 391 -11.29 -5.91 1.24
C SER A 391 -11.41 -5.11 -0.06
N ALA A 392 -10.40 -5.19 -0.93
CA ALA A 392 -10.40 -4.53 -2.24
C ALA A 392 -11.53 -5.05 -3.15
N ARG A 393 -12.18 -4.16 -3.92
CA ARG A 393 -13.28 -4.53 -4.83
C ARG A 393 -12.87 -4.64 -6.29
N SER A 394 -11.74 -4.03 -6.64
CA SER A 394 -10.98 -4.29 -7.87
C SER A 394 -9.54 -4.67 -7.51
N ARG A 395 -8.87 -5.50 -8.33
CA ARG A 395 -7.43 -5.80 -8.22
C ARG A 395 -6.78 -5.87 -9.60
N MET A 396 -5.75 -5.07 -9.78
CA MET A 396 -4.81 -5.13 -10.89
C MET A 396 -3.50 -5.77 -10.43
N ALA A 397 -2.86 -6.56 -11.29
CA ALA A 397 -1.53 -7.11 -11.06
C ALA A 397 -0.63 -6.85 -12.28
N ILE A 398 0.53 -6.24 -12.06
CA ILE A 398 1.58 -6.12 -13.08
C ILE A 398 2.64 -7.21 -12.85
N VAL A 399 2.77 -8.09 -13.85
CA VAL A 399 3.70 -9.23 -13.85
C VAL A 399 4.68 -9.11 -15.01
N ALA A 400 5.81 -9.80 -14.92
CA ALA A 400 6.72 -9.93 -16.06
C ALA A 400 6.02 -10.68 -17.21
N GLY A 401 6.12 -10.17 -18.43
CA GLY A 401 5.64 -10.85 -19.61
C GLY A 401 6.56 -11.98 -20.04
N LYS A 402 6.14 -12.74 -21.07
CA LYS A 402 6.89 -13.90 -21.56
C LYS A 402 8.24 -13.53 -22.17
N ASP A 403 8.35 -12.33 -22.74
CA ASP A 403 9.48 -11.90 -23.55
C ASP A 403 10.36 -10.87 -22.78
N PRO A 404 11.67 -10.73 -23.05
CA PRO A 404 12.56 -9.85 -22.28
C PRO A 404 12.12 -8.39 -22.34
N GLY A 405 12.02 -7.73 -21.17
CA GLY A 405 11.57 -6.33 -21.09
C GLY A 405 10.08 -6.11 -21.34
N THR A 406 9.27 -7.17 -21.40
CA THR A 406 7.80 -7.06 -21.45
C THR A 406 7.17 -7.21 -20.06
N VAL A 407 5.98 -6.63 -19.90
CA VAL A 407 5.12 -6.78 -18.71
C VAL A 407 3.68 -6.99 -19.15
N GLU A 408 2.91 -7.68 -18.32
CA GLU A 408 1.48 -7.87 -18.52
C GLU A 408 0.71 -7.31 -17.34
N LEU A 409 -0.30 -6.49 -17.62
CA LEU A 409 -1.21 -5.93 -16.63
C LEU A 409 -2.52 -6.72 -16.67
N HIS A 410 -2.75 -7.51 -15.63
CA HIS A 410 -3.89 -8.42 -15.48
C HIS A 410 -4.92 -7.85 -14.50
N HIS A 411 -6.21 -7.92 -14.85
CA HIS A 411 -7.30 -7.56 -13.96
C HIS A 411 -7.76 -8.82 -13.19
N GLU A 412 -7.12 -9.12 -12.05
CA GLU A 412 -7.31 -10.38 -11.32
C GLU A 412 -8.62 -10.47 -10.50
N LYS A 413 -9.35 -9.37 -10.29
CA LYS A 413 -10.63 -9.36 -9.55
C LYS A 413 -11.44 -8.12 -9.90
N ASN A 414 -12.66 -8.30 -10.38
CA ASN A 414 -13.70 -7.27 -10.44
C ASN A 414 -14.94 -7.77 -9.68
N ASN A 415 -15.33 -7.12 -8.59
CA ASN A 415 -16.55 -7.47 -7.86
C ASN A 415 -17.83 -6.81 -8.43
N LEU A 416 -17.70 -5.98 -9.47
CA LEU A 416 -18.74 -5.10 -9.98
C LEU A 416 -18.99 -5.27 -11.50
N GLY A 417 -18.36 -6.26 -12.13
CA GLY A 417 -18.50 -6.57 -13.56
C GLY A 417 -17.51 -7.66 -14.01
N LYS A 418 -17.35 -7.85 -15.32
CA LYS A 418 -16.29 -8.70 -15.90
C LYS A 418 -14.91 -8.07 -15.60
N CYS A 419 -13.88 -8.89 -15.40
CA CYS A 419 -12.50 -8.42 -15.49
C CYS A 419 -12.19 -7.88 -16.90
N ALA A 420 -11.25 -6.95 -16.99
CA ALA A 420 -10.68 -6.48 -18.25
C ALA A 420 -9.81 -7.58 -18.87
N ASP A 421 -9.70 -7.59 -20.20
CA ASP A 421 -8.78 -8.48 -20.90
C ASP A 421 -7.31 -8.00 -20.69
N PRO A 422 -6.31 -8.90 -20.61
CA PRO A 422 -4.95 -8.52 -20.22
C PRO A 422 -4.27 -7.54 -21.19
N VAL A 423 -3.53 -6.59 -20.62
CA VAL A 423 -2.82 -5.53 -21.35
C VAL A 423 -1.32 -5.87 -21.43
N HIS A 424 -0.82 -6.13 -22.65
CA HIS A 424 0.58 -6.50 -22.91
C HIS A 424 1.42 -5.28 -23.31
N LEU A 425 2.50 -5.01 -22.57
CA LEU A 425 3.33 -3.81 -22.67
C LEU A 425 4.82 -4.19 -22.75
N LYS A 426 5.66 -3.26 -23.20
CA LYS A 426 7.12 -3.31 -23.10
C LYS A 426 7.68 -2.01 -22.55
N TRP A 427 8.84 -2.09 -21.89
CA TRP A 427 9.60 -0.89 -21.53
C TRP A 427 10.22 -0.24 -22.78
N ASN A 428 10.03 1.07 -22.95
CA ASN A 428 10.75 1.85 -23.95
C ASN A 428 12.10 2.37 -23.41
N THR A 429 12.90 2.98 -24.29
CA THR A 429 14.21 3.59 -23.98
C THR A 429 14.18 4.75 -22.98
N HIS A 430 13.00 5.22 -22.60
CA HIS A 430 12.80 6.34 -21.67
C HIS A 430 12.23 5.91 -20.32
N GLY A 431 12.07 4.60 -20.08
CA GLY A 431 11.52 4.06 -18.84
C GLY A 431 9.99 4.15 -18.73
N VAL A 432 9.29 4.10 -19.87
CA VAL A 432 7.81 4.16 -19.96
C VAL A 432 7.29 2.85 -20.56
N LEU A 433 6.14 2.38 -20.07
CA LEU A 433 5.50 1.15 -20.54
C LEU A 433 4.60 1.43 -21.74
N VAL A 434 4.99 0.98 -22.93
CA VAL A 434 4.30 1.20 -24.20
C VAL A 434 3.73 -0.10 -24.78
N PRO A 435 2.65 -0.07 -25.60
CA PRO A 435 2.09 -1.28 -26.20
C PRO A 435 3.06 -2.00 -27.16
N LEU A 436 2.92 -3.32 -27.24
CA LEU A 436 3.60 -4.14 -28.25
C LEU A 436 3.10 -3.79 -29.66
N THR A 437 4.00 -3.30 -30.51
CA THR A 437 3.70 -2.99 -31.92
C THR A 437 3.42 -4.28 -32.72
N PRO A 438 2.84 -4.20 -33.94
CA PRO A 438 2.73 -5.36 -34.82
C PRO A 438 4.08 -5.99 -35.16
N MET A 439 5.15 -5.19 -35.22
CA MET A 439 6.50 -5.67 -35.51
C MET A 439 7.09 -6.45 -34.34
N ASP A 440 6.88 -6.00 -33.10
CA ASP A 440 7.29 -6.74 -31.89
C ASP A 440 6.66 -8.14 -31.82
N ARG A 441 5.40 -8.26 -32.29
CA ARG A 441 4.67 -9.53 -32.32
C ARG A 441 5.26 -10.48 -33.37
N ALA A 442 5.53 -9.98 -34.58
CA ALA A 442 6.16 -10.77 -35.63
C ALA A 442 7.61 -11.20 -35.28
N GLU A 443 8.39 -10.31 -34.64
CA GLU A 443 9.75 -10.65 -34.17
C GLU A 443 9.72 -11.69 -33.02
N ARG A 444 8.74 -11.59 -32.12
CA ARG A 444 8.49 -12.59 -31.06
C ARG A 444 8.11 -13.95 -31.61
N ASP A 445 7.17 -14.02 -32.55
CA ASP A 445 6.70 -15.30 -33.09
C ASP A 445 7.86 -16.00 -33.83
N GLN A 446 8.62 -15.25 -34.64
CA GLN A 446 9.87 -15.74 -35.26
C GLN A 446 10.93 -16.17 -34.24
N ALA A 447 11.09 -15.47 -33.11
CA ALA A 447 12.07 -15.82 -32.08
C ALA A 447 11.70 -17.11 -31.31
N ASN A 448 10.41 -17.43 -31.21
CA ASN A 448 9.96 -18.71 -30.65
C ASN A 448 10.21 -19.87 -31.62
N ASP A 449 9.94 -19.69 -32.92
CA ASP A 449 10.28 -20.68 -33.97
C ASP A 449 11.80 -20.91 -34.05
N ASP A 450 12.59 -19.84 -33.95
CA ASP A 450 14.06 -19.89 -33.93
C ASP A 450 14.63 -20.62 -32.69
N GLY A 451 13.85 -20.78 -31.62
CA GLY A 451 14.27 -21.43 -30.38
C GLY A 451 14.73 -22.88 -30.57
N ALA A 452 14.11 -23.63 -31.49
CA ALA A 452 14.56 -24.99 -31.82
C ALA A 452 15.95 -24.98 -32.50
N LEU A 453 16.20 -24.01 -33.37
CA LEU A 453 17.45 -23.85 -34.12
C LEU A 453 18.58 -23.38 -33.19
N ALA A 454 18.32 -22.42 -32.31
CA ALA A 454 19.30 -21.94 -31.33
C ALA A 454 19.71 -23.06 -30.33
N LEU A 455 18.78 -23.93 -29.94
CA LEU A 455 19.09 -25.08 -29.09
C LEU A 455 19.97 -26.13 -29.82
N ALA A 456 19.72 -26.36 -31.11
CA ALA A 456 20.58 -27.22 -31.94
C ALA A 456 22.01 -26.67 -32.04
N VAL A 457 22.17 -25.35 -32.24
CA VAL A 457 23.47 -24.67 -32.24
C VAL A 457 24.20 -24.80 -30.90
N LEU A 458 23.51 -24.69 -29.75
CA LEU A 458 24.14 -24.88 -28.45
C LEU A 458 24.61 -26.32 -28.21
N ASN A 459 23.82 -27.32 -28.60
CA ASN A 459 24.24 -28.72 -28.49
C ASN A 459 25.46 -28.99 -29.40
N ALA A 460 25.41 -28.52 -30.65
CA ALA A 460 26.51 -28.56 -31.61
C ALA A 460 27.79 -27.86 -31.11
N ALA A 461 27.66 -26.80 -30.33
CA ALA A 461 28.78 -26.13 -29.67
C ALA A 461 29.35 -26.98 -28.52
N ALA A 462 28.48 -27.51 -27.65
CA ALA A 462 28.87 -28.33 -26.50
C ALA A 462 29.56 -29.65 -26.91
N GLU A 463 29.10 -30.30 -27.98
CA GLU A 463 29.73 -31.49 -28.58
C GLU A 463 31.15 -31.22 -29.10
N ARG A 464 31.45 -29.96 -29.43
CA ARG A 464 32.76 -29.50 -29.92
C ARG A 464 33.57 -28.75 -28.84
N SER A 465 33.14 -28.82 -27.58
CA SER A 465 33.71 -28.10 -26.42
C SER A 465 33.79 -26.57 -26.57
N LEU A 466 32.94 -25.98 -27.42
CA LEU A 466 32.84 -24.54 -27.63
C LEU A 466 31.86 -23.91 -26.63
N TRP A 467 32.35 -22.96 -25.84
CA TRP A 467 31.54 -22.20 -24.89
C TRP A 467 30.94 -20.95 -25.54
N VAL A 468 29.63 -20.72 -25.32
CA VAL A 468 28.88 -19.60 -25.91
C VAL A 468 28.65 -18.53 -24.85
N ASN A 469 29.36 -17.41 -24.97
CA ASN A 469 29.27 -16.28 -24.03
C ASN A 469 27.88 -15.60 -24.07
N THR A 470 27.37 -15.10 -22.95
CA THR A 470 26.09 -14.39 -22.89
C THR A 470 26.13 -12.99 -23.52
N ALA A 471 27.32 -12.41 -23.73
CA ALA A 471 27.47 -11.09 -24.32
C ALA A 471 26.94 -11.02 -25.76
N THR A 472 26.12 -10.02 -26.04
CA THR A 472 25.58 -9.72 -27.37
C THR A 472 26.49 -8.80 -28.20
N THR A 473 27.36 -8.03 -27.54
CA THR A 473 28.26 -7.02 -28.12
C THR A 473 29.71 -7.16 -27.58
N GLY A 474 30.60 -6.24 -27.97
CA GLY A 474 32.01 -6.24 -27.56
C GLY A 474 32.92 -7.07 -28.47
N ALA A 475 34.10 -7.44 -27.97
CA ALA A 475 35.13 -8.11 -28.76
C ALA A 475 34.87 -9.62 -29.01
N HIS A 476 34.10 -10.29 -28.13
CA HIS A 476 33.81 -11.73 -28.23
C HIS A 476 32.35 -12.06 -27.85
N PRO A 477 31.33 -11.51 -28.55
CA PRO A 477 29.93 -11.85 -28.30
C PRO A 477 29.63 -13.31 -28.68
N GLY A 478 28.66 -13.94 -28.01
CA GLY A 478 28.40 -15.39 -28.07
C GLY A 478 28.32 -15.98 -29.48
N HIS A 479 27.62 -15.30 -30.41
CA HIS A 479 27.52 -15.76 -31.81
C HIS A 479 28.88 -15.93 -32.51
N LYS A 480 29.95 -15.24 -32.08
CA LYS A 480 31.30 -15.42 -32.66
C LYS A 480 31.92 -16.78 -32.36
N ALA A 481 31.55 -17.40 -31.24
CA ALA A 481 32.00 -18.76 -30.91
C ALA A 481 31.37 -19.82 -31.83
N VAL A 482 30.19 -19.55 -32.39
CA VAL A 482 29.39 -20.54 -33.15
C VAL A 482 29.16 -20.19 -34.63
N GLN A 483 29.52 -19.00 -35.10
CA GLN A 483 29.31 -18.55 -36.50
C GLN A 483 29.96 -19.42 -37.60
N HIS A 484 30.75 -20.43 -37.22
CA HIS A 484 31.45 -21.36 -38.12
C HIS A 484 30.88 -22.80 -38.04
N LEU A 485 29.83 -23.01 -37.23
CA LEU A 485 29.09 -24.26 -37.16
C LEU A 485 28.04 -24.29 -38.28
N ALA A 486 27.92 -25.41 -38.99
CA ALA A 486 26.95 -25.57 -40.08
C ALA A 486 25.50 -25.41 -39.58
N GLU A 487 25.28 -25.77 -38.31
CA GLU A 487 24.05 -25.61 -37.55
C GLU A 487 23.69 -24.12 -37.34
N TYR A 488 24.70 -23.25 -37.18
CA TYR A 488 24.48 -21.80 -37.12
C TYR A 488 24.39 -21.20 -38.52
N GLU A 489 25.23 -21.64 -39.46
CA GLU A 489 25.26 -21.09 -40.82
C GLU A 489 23.94 -21.34 -41.57
N SER A 490 23.36 -22.54 -41.43
CA SER A 490 22.06 -22.87 -42.02
C SER A 490 20.88 -22.10 -41.41
N ALA A 491 20.85 -21.89 -40.09
CA ALA A 491 19.75 -21.22 -39.38
C ALA A 491 19.86 -19.68 -39.37
N PHE A 492 21.08 -19.16 -39.19
CA PHE A 492 21.39 -17.76 -38.87
C PHE A 492 22.49 -17.15 -39.75
N GLY A 493 23.04 -17.86 -40.74
CA GLY A 493 24.13 -17.37 -41.58
C GLY A 493 23.74 -16.38 -42.69
N GLN A 494 22.49 -16.41 -43.16
CA GLN A 494 22.04 -15.66 -44.36
C GLN A 494 22.27 -14.13 -44.27
N ASP A 495 22.11 -13.54 -43.09
CA ASP A 495 22.42 -12.13 -42.82
C ASP A 495 23.21 -12.06 -41.50
N LYS A 496 24.47 -11.62 -41.62
CA LYS A 496 25.45 -11.55 -40.52
C LYS A 496 25.02 -10.65 -39.34
N TRP A 497 24.12 -9.68 -39.58
CA TRP A 497 23.64 -8.70 -38.59
C TRP A 497 22.22 -8.97 -38.08
N ARG A 498 21.35 -9.58 -38.89
CA ARG A 498 20.01 -10.04 -38.48
C ARG A 498 20.07 -11.42 -37.82
N GLY A 499 20.82 -12.36 -38.38
CA GLY A 499 20.99 -13.71 -37.84
C GLY A 499 21.64 -13.72 -36.46
N ALA A 500 22.66 -12.88 -36.25
CA ALA A 500 23.28 -12.69 -34.92
C ALA A 500 22.31 -12.13 -33.87
N ARG A 501 21.31 -11.32 -34.28
CA ARG A 501 20.25 -10.83 -33.39
C ARG A 501 19.20 -11.92 -33.13
N ARG A 502 18.71 -12.61 -34.17
CA ARG A 502 17.79 -13.75 -34.08
C ARG A 502 18.32 -14.84 -33.13
N PHE A 503 19.58 -15.24 -33.30
CA PHE A 503 20.23 -16.23 -32.44
C PHE A 503 20.26 -15.80 -30.96
N HIS A 504 20.67 -14.56 -30.67
CA HIS A 504 20.69 -14.06 -29.29
C HIS A 504 19.29 -13.92 -28.68
N ALA A 505 18.30 -13.46 -29.45
CA ALA A 505 16.91 -13.40 -28.98
C ALA A 505 16.33 -14.80 -28.68
N ALA A 506 16.61 -15.79 -29.53
CA ALA A 506 16.21 -17.18 -29.31
C ALA A 506 16.90 -17.82 -28.09
N LEU A 507 18.15 -17.43 -27.78
CA LEU A 507 18.84 -17.84 -26.55
C LEU A 507 18.17 -17.26 -25.30
N ASP A 508 17.86 -15.97 -25.27
CA ASP A 508 17.17 -15.36 -24.12
C ASP A 508 15.75 -15.94 -23.94
N ALA A 509 15.02 -16.22 -25.02
CA ALA A 509 13.72 -16.90 -24.98
C ALA A 509 13.83 -18.35 -24.42
N LEU A 510 14.81 -19.13 -24.88
CA LEU A 510 15.11 -20.46 -24.32
C LEU A 510 15.47 -20.40 -22.83
N HIS A 511 16.11 -19.33 -22.38
CA HIS A 511 16.47 -19.14 -20.98
C HIS A 511 15.26 -18.84 -20.10
N GLN A 512 14.38 -17.95 -20.54
CA GLN A 512 13.12 -17.65 -19.87
C GLN A 512 12.20 -18.88 -19.81
N ALA A 513 12.19 -19.70 -20.86
CA ALA A 513 11.51 -21.00 -20.89
C ALA A 513 12.20 -22.10 -20.06
N GLY A 514 13.29 -21.80 -19.32
CA GLY A 514 14.02 -22.75 -18.48
C GLY A 514 14.77 -23.85 -19.24
N ARG A 515 14.88 -23.75 -20.59
CA ARG A 515 15.53 -24.74 -21.45
C ARG A 515 17.05 -24.61 -21.46
N ILE A 516 17.57 -23.43 -21.14
CA ILE A 516 19.00 -23.13 -20.97
C ILE A 516 19.25 -22.27 -19.73
N SER A 517 20.49 -22.27 -19.25
CA SER A 517 20.94 -21.54 -18.06
C SER A 517 22.19 -20.71 -18.33
N LYS A 518 22.39 -19.64 -17.55
CA LYS A 518 23.65 -18.91 -17.46
C LYS A 518 24.48 -19.49 -16.34
N GLN A 519 25.79 -19.70 -16.57
CA GLN A 519 26.74 -20.04 -15.51
C GLN A 519 28.01 -19.18 -15.60
N PRO A 520 28.60 -18.79 -14.46
CA PRO A 520 29.86 -18.06 -14.43
C PRO A 520 31.06 -18.99 -14.69
N MET A 521 31.86 -18.65 -15.68
CA MET A 521 33.13 -19.30 -16.03
C MET A 521 34.29 -18.34 -15.74
N ARG A 522 35.40 -18.86 -15.22
CA ARG A 522 36.62 -18.10 -14.94
C ARG A 522 37.65 -18.39 -16.03
N THR A 523 38.13 -17.35 -16.72
CA THR A 523 39.17 -17.49 -17.75
C THR A 523 40.54 -17.07 -17.21
N LYS A 524 41.64 -17.46 -17.87
CA LYS A 524 43.01 -17.10 -17.46
C LYS A 524 43.39 -15.63 -17.69
N HIS A 525 42.75 -14.94 -18.63
CA HIS A 525 43.18 -13.60 -19.09
C HIS A 525 42.06 -12.55 -19.12
N ARG A 526 40.84 -12.91 -18.71
CA ARG A 526 39.73 -11.99 -18.42
C ARG A 526 39.07 -12.40 -17.11
N GLY A 527 38.40 -11.44 -16.47
CA GLY A 527 37.56 -11.70 -15.30
C GLY A 527 36.44 -12.72 -15.59
N GLN A 528 35.65 -12.98 -14.56
CA GLN A 528 34.48 -13.86 -14.61
C GLN A 528 33.56 -13.47 -15.78
N VAL A 529 33.29 -14.43 -16.67
CA VAL A 529 32.37 -14.30 -17.81
C VAL A 529 31.18 -15.24 -17.61
N GLU A 530 30.01 -14.90 -18.16
CA GLU A 530 28.90 -15.83 -18.19
C GLU A 530 28.84 -16.59 -19.53
N VAL A 531 28.46 -17.86 -19.46
CA VAL A 531 28.24 -18.73 -20.63
C VAL A 531 26.87 -19.40 -20.57
N TRP A 532 26.32 -19.70 -21.75
CA TRP A 532 25.07 -20.45 -21.93
C TRP A 532 25.31 -21.96 -21.87
N LEU A 533 24.49 -22.68 -21.10
CA LEU A 533 24.49 -24.14 -20.99
C LEU A 533 23.08 -24.69 -21.10
N THR A 534 22.88 -25.78 -21.85
CA THR A 534 21.56 -26.41 -22.02
C THR A 534 21.13 -27.17 -20.77
N ALA A 535 19.82 -27.17 -20.46
CA ALA A 535 19.29 -27.84 -19.27
C ALA A 535 19.32 -29.38 -19.34
N SER A 536 19.72 -29.96 -20.48
CA SER A 536 19.88 -31.41 -20.65
C SER A 536 20.81 -31.75 -21.82
N PRO A 537 22.10 -31.99 -21.55
CA PRO A 537 22.91 -32.90 -22.33
C PRO A 537 23.26 -34.15 -21.50
N SER A 538 23.77 -35.20 -22.14
CA SER A 538 24.28 -36.40 -21.44
C SER A 538 25.34 -36.04 -20.41
N ALA A 539 25.41 -36.78 -19.30
CA ALA A 539 26.40 -36.57 -18.23
C ALA A 539 27.86 -36.58 -18.76
N ALA A 540 28.13 -37.31 -19.85
CA ALA A 540 29.42 -37.29 -20.53
C ALA A 540 29.78 -35.92 -21.13
N VAL A 541 28.80 -35.15 -21.62
CA VAL A 541 29.02 -33.84 -22.26
C VAL A 541 29.31 -32.76 -21.21
N ASN A 542 28.55 -32.72 -20.11
CA ASN A 542 28.88 -31.83 -18.99
C ASN A 542 30.21 -32.21 -18.32
N GLY A 543 30.59 -33.50 -18.36
CA GLY A 543 31.95 -33.95 -18.03
C GLY A 543 33.00 -33.39 -18.99
N ALA A 544 32.79 -33.47 -20.30
CA ALA A 544 33.71 -32.96 -21.32
C ALA A 544 33.85 -31.43 -21.29
N VAL A 545 32.75 -30.68 -21.09
CA VAL A 545 32.79 -29.22 -20.96
C VAL A 545 33.52 -28.82 -19.67
N ASN A 546 33.23 -29.44 -18.52
CA ASN A 546 33.99 -29.16 -17.29
C ASN A 546 35.46 -29.61 -17.40
N ALA A 547 35.77 -30.67 -18.15
CA ALA A 547 37.15 -31.04 -18.46
C ALA A 547 37.84 -29.96 -19.30
N ALA A 548 37.20 -29.47 -20.38
CA ALA A 548 37.74 -28.38 -21.21
C ALA A 548 37.93 -27.07 -20.43
N VAL A 549 36.99 -26.71 -19.53
CA VAL A 549 37.08 -25.56 -18.61
C VAL A 549 38.31 -25.65 -17.69
N ASN A 550 38.78 -26.85 -17.35
CA ASN A 550 39.97 -27.08 -16.52
C ASN A 550 41.24 -27.41 -17.35
N ALA A 551 41.10 -27.84 -18.61
CA ALA A 551 42.20 -28.32 -19.46
C ALA A 551 42.80 -27.24 -20.38
N ASP A 552 42.36 -25.99 -20.29
CA ASP A 552 42.92 -24.84 -21.03
C ASP A 552 44.28 -24.39 -20.44
N ASP A 553 45.18 -25.36 -20.21
CA ASP A 553 46.60 -25.22 -19.85
C ASP A 553 47.53 -25.46 -21.05
N THR A 554 47.01 -26.04 -22.13
CA THR A 554 47.66 -26.10 -23.44
C THR A 554 46.95 -25.18 -24.43
N GLY A 555 47.38 -23.91 -24.49
CA GLY A 555 46.78 -22.91 -25.36
C GLY A 555 46.88 -23.28 -26.84
N ASN A 556 45.75 -23.71 -27.43
CA ASN A 556 45.68 -24.10 -28.83
C ASN A 556 44.30 -23.76 -29.44
N ALA A 557 44.06 -22.46 -29.68
CA ALA A 557 42.96 -22.05 -30.52
C ALA A 557 43.18 -22.57 -31.96
N PRO A 558 42.17 -23.11 -32.66
CA PRO A 558 42.34 -23.58 -34.02
C PRO A 558 42.80 -22.42 -34.92
N PRO A 559 43.84 -22.61 -35.74
CA PRO A 559 44.54 -21.48 -36.38
C PRO A 559 43.67 -20.81 -37.43
N TYR A 560 43.72 -19.47 -37.44
CA TYR A 560 43.12 -18.64 -38.47
C TYR A 560 43.81 -18.92 -39.82
N ARG A 561 43.19 -19.75 -40.66
CA ARG A 561 43.61 -19.90 -42.07
C ARG A 561 43.31 -18.59 -42.80
N ALA A 562 44.35 -17.79 -43.01
CA ALA A 562 44.31 -16.71 -43.99
C ALA A 562 44.09 -17.32 -45.38
N SER A 563 43.02 -16.90 -46.06
CA SER A 563 42.82 -17.18 -47.48
C SER A 563 43.78 -16.33 -48.31
N GLU A 564 44.56 -16.96 -49.18
CA GLU A 564 45.45 -16.27 -50.11
C GLU A 564 44.67 -15.50 -51.19
N GLY A 565 45.30 -14.47 -51.78
CA GLY A 565 44.83 -13.85 -53.03
C GLY A 565 43.76 -12.75 -52.89
N GLY A 566 44.19 -11.51 -52.65
CA GLY A 566 43.30 -10.34 -52.61
C GLY A 566 44.07 -9.02 -52.61
N SER A 567 44.70 -8.65 -53.73
CA SER A 567 45.60 -7.49 -53.81
C SER A 567 44.86 -6.15 -53.78
N TYR A 568 45.29 -5.24 -52.88
CA TYR A 568 45.12 -3.79 -53.04
C TYR A 568 46.42 -3.07 -52.65
N MET A 569 46.71 -1.98 -53.37
CA MET A 569 47.99 -1.25 -53.33
C MET A 569 47.84 0.16 -52.76
N GLY A 570 48.89 0.63 -52.10
CA GLY A 570 49.00 1.97 -51.51
C GLY A 570 48.45 2.06 -50.07
N GLY A 571 49.05 2.81 -49.15
CA GLY A 571 50.26 3.63 -49.23
C GLY A 571 50.06 4.98 -48.50
N GLY A 572 50.93 5.32 -47.53
CA GLY A 572 50.77 6.58 -46.79
C GLY A 572 51.44 6.62 -45.41
N GLU A 573 52.76 6.77 -45.39
CA GLU A 573 53.55 7.55 -44.41
C GLU A 573 53.52 7.22 -42.89
N ARG A 574 54.44 7.87 -42.16
CA ARG A 574 54.69 7.74 -40.72
C ARG A 574 54.67 9.14 -40.10
N SER A 575 54.37 9.25 -38.80
CA SER A 575 55.05 10.24 -37.95
C SER A 575 55.10 9.80 -36.49
N THR A 576 56.14 10.22 -35.76
CA THR A 576 56.42 9.81 -34.37
C THR A 576 57.15 10.89 -33.58
N ALA A 577 56.63 11.26 -32.39
CA ALA A 577 57.24 12.14 -31.39
C ALA A 577 56.59 11.78 -30.01
N ARG A 578 57.22 11.63 -28.82
CA ARG A 578 58.46 12.15 -28.18
C ARG A 578 58.48 13.69 -28.05
N SER A 579 59.01 14.36 -27.00
CA SER A 579 59.57 14.04 -25.67
C SER A 579 59.84 15.40 -24.94
N THR A 580 59.93 15.61 -23.62
CA THR A 580 60.03 14.80 -22.38
C THR A 580 59.62 15.72 -21.17
N PRO A 581 59.45 15.24 -19.92
CA PRO A 581 58.90 16.03 -18.79
C PRO A 581 59.94 16.90 -18.06
N ARG A 582 59.47 17.79 -17.16
CA ARG A 582 60.32 18.47 -16.15
C ARG A 582 59.56 18.79 -14.85
N SER A 583 60.27 18.74 -13.73
CA SER A 583 59.90 19.23 -12.39
C SER A 583 60.17 20.76 -12.27
N THR A 584 59.87 21.50 -11.19
CA THR A 584 59.88 21.23 -9.72
C THR A 584 59.03 22.24 -8.91
N GLN A 585 58.52 21.80 -7.75
CA GLN A 585 58.32 22.54 -6.46
C GLN A 585 57.53 23.87 -6.36
N GLY A 586 56.63 23.94 -5.35
CA GLY A 586 56.81 24.91 -4.24
C GLY A 586 55.59 25.66 -3.66
N GLY A 587 55.23 25.36 -2.39
CA GLY A 587 54.75 26.37 -1.40
C GLY A 587 53.27 26.36 -0.92
N GLY A 588 53.08 26.52 0.40
CA GLY A 588 51.80 26.81 1.11
C GLY A 588 50.97 25.57 1.50
N GLU A 589 50.55 25.28 2.75
CA GLU A 589 50.03 26.07 3.90
C GLU A 589 48.59 26.59 3.70
N GLU A 590 47.64 26.44 4.64
CA GLU A 590 47.54 25.60 5.86
C GLU A 590 46.05 25.45 6.28
N ALA A 591 45.76 24.73 7.38
CA ALA A 591 44.46 24.41 7.99
C ALA A 591 43.63 23.27 7.36
#